data_AF-A0AAW2CZL3-F1
#
_entry.id   AF-A0AAW2CZL3-F1
#
_cell.length_a   1.000
_cell.length_b   1.000
_cell.length_c   1.000
_cell.angle_alpha   90.00
_cell.angle_beta   90.00
_cell.angle_gamma   90.00
#
_symmetry.space_group_name_H-M   'P 1'
#
loop_
_entity.id
_entity.type
_entity.pdbx_description
1 polymer ?
#
loop_
_entity_poly.entity_id
_entity_poly.type
_entity_poly.pdbx_seq_one_letter_code
_entity_poly.pdbx_strand_id
1 'polypeptide(L)'
;MLLLPMVTHPVVTALISGAVREASVLGYNVAPLFSYYSYHGPVFRVMLQLNRGKLVDDRYYGFISYCHQCGNSDTISWDKLGQISCSCSDSKVSSSPVVSGPLWTGPLHDAAYVTEMLNLAEQWGWVGSGKGTTNLEKLLKQMVDESDPRLPFGYIKLDEVLLQNCFHK
;
A
#
# COMPACT_ATOMS: atom_id res chain seq x y z
N MET A 1 5.08 -3.77 17.12
CA MET A 1 5.91 -4.64 16.26
C MET A 1 6.05 -3.91 14.93
N LEU A 2 7.29 -3.69 14.49
CA LEU A 2 7.72 -2.61 13.61
C LEU A 2 7.01 -2.58 12.25
N LEU A 3 5.94 -1.79 12.17
CA LEU A 3 5.36 -1.28 10.93
C LEU A 3 6.00 0.10 10.69
N LEU A 4 6.77 0.24 9.62
CA LEU A 4 7.62 1.43 9.33
C LEU A 4 6.78 2.68 8.97
N PRO A 5 7.29 3.91 9.03
CA PRO A 5 6.52 5.11 8.69
C PRO A 5 6.02 5.08 7.24
N MET A 6 5.26 6.10 6.83
CA MET A 6 4.84 6.43 5.45
C MET A 6 5.95 6.38 4.35
N VAL A 7 7.15 5.90 4.63
CA VAL A 7 8.33 5.82 3.75
C VAL A 7 8.47 4.45 3.05
N THR A 8 7.95 3.33 3.61
CA THR A 8 8.12 1.99 2.98
C THR A 8 6.98 1.56 2.07
N HIS A 9 5.75 1.96 2.37
CA HIS A 9 4.60 1.73 1.50
C HIS A 9 4.73 2.41 0.11
N PRO A 10 5.34 3.61 -0.03
CA PRO A 10 5.65 4.21 -1.34
C PRO A 10 6.58 3.36 -2.21
N VAL A 11 7.50 2.58 -1.63
CA VAL A 11 8.49 1.84 -2.44
C VAL A 11 7.84 0.64 -3.13
N VAL A 12 7.06 -0.14 -2.40
CA VAL A 12 6.31 -1.28 -2.97
C VAL A 12 5.32 -0.80 -4.02
N THR A 13 4.58 0.27 -3.69
CA THR A 13 3.60 0.84 -4.61
C THR A 13 4.27 1.42 -5.85
N ALA A 14 5.40 2.12 -5.72
CA ALA A 14 6.19 2.58 -6.87
C ALA A 14 6.71 1.42 -7.74
N LEU A 15 7.13 0.31 -7.12
CA LEU A 15 7.57 -0.87 -7.85
C LEU A 15 6.43 -1.50 -8.66
N ILE A 16 5.25 -1.64 -8.05
CA ILE A 16 4.04 -2.11 -8.75
C ILE A 16 3.69 -1.14 -9.89
N SER A 17 3.80 0.16 -9.63
CA SER A 17 3.46 1.21 -10.60
C SER A 17 4.34 1.18 -11.84
N GLY A 18 5.64 0.97 -11.67
CA GLY A 18 6.57 0.77 -12.76
C GLY A 18 6.19 -0.45 -13.60
N ALA A 19 5.89 -1.58 -12.94
CA ALA A 19 5.47 -2.79 -13.62
C ALA A 19 4.13 -2.62 -14.38
N VAL A 20 3.13 -1.97 -13.77
CA VAL A 20 1.84 -1.65 -14.40
C VAL A 20 2.06 -0.80 -15.64
N ARG A 21 2.89 0.25 -15.55
CA ARG A 21 3.18 1.15 -16.67
C ARG A 21 3.81 0.39 -17.84
N GLU A 22 4.86 -0.38 -17.60
CA GLU A 22 5.55 -1.13 -18.65
C GLU A 22 4.65 -2.21 -19.28
N ALA A 23 3.90 -2.95 -18.46
CA ALA A 23 2.97 -3.96 -18.94
C ALA A 23 1.82 -3.37 -19.77
N SER A 24 1.34 -2.19 -19.39
CA SER A 24 0.25 -1.49 -20.10
C SER A 24 0.65 -1.08 -21.51
N VAL A 25 1.90 -0.64 -21.71
CA VAL A 25 2.46 -0.35 -23.05
C VAL A 25 2.43 -1.59 -23.94
N LEU A 26 2.60 -2.78 -23.35
CA LEU A 26 2.56 -4.06 -24.04
C LEU A 26 1.15 -4.66 -24.18
N GLY A 27 0.10 -3.95 -23.73
CA GLY A 27 -1.29 -4.41 -23.80
C GLY A 27 -1.66 -5.46 -22.75
N TYR A 28 -0.95 -5.47 -21.62
CA TYR A 28 -1.27 -6.27 -20.44
C TYR A 28 -1.80 -5.40 -19.32
N ASN A 29 -2.71 -5.96 -18.53
CA ASN A 29 -3.04 -5.44 -17.21
C ASN A 29 -2.28 -6.23 -16.14
N VAL A 30 -2.02 -5.57 -15.03
CA VAL A 30 -1.25 -6.12 -13.90
C VAL A 30 -2.09 -6.00 -12.64
N ALA A 31 -2.18 -7.08 -11.89
CA ALA A 31 -2.80 -7.11 -10.56
C ALA A 31 -1.82 -7.71 -9.54
N PRO A 32 -1.58 -7.06 -8.40
CA PRO A 32 -0.76 -7.65 -7.33
C PRO A 32 -1.50 -8.79 -6.65
N LEU A 33 -0.82 -9.93 -6.49
CA LEU A 33 -1.32 -11.08 -5.73
C LEU A 33 -0.91 -10.97 -4.26
N PHE A 34 0.32 -10.57 -4.00
CA PHE A 34 0.79 -10.16 -2.67
C PHE A 34 2.04 -9.30 -2.77
N SER A 35 2.30 -8.53 -1.70
CA SER A 35 3.56 -7.82 -1.52
C SER A 35 4.10 -8.04 -0.10
N TYR A 36 5.42 -7.98 0.08
CA TYR A 36 6.04 -8.22 1.38
C TYR A 36 7.38 -7.48 1.49
N TYR A 37 7.61 -6.89 2.66
CA TYR A 37 8.88 -6.27 3.01
C TYR A 37 9.56 -7.04 4.14
N SER A 38 10.82 -7.45 3.93
CA SER A 38 11.63 -8.12 4.94
C SER A 38 12.67 -7.18 5.53
N TYR A 39 12.62 -6.93 6.84
CA TYR A 39 13.55 -6.05 7.55
C TYR A 39 15.00 -6.58 7.58
N HIS A 40 15.17 -7.91 7.68
CA HIS A 40 16.49 -8.54 7.91
C HIS A 40 17.39 -8.64 6.67
N GLY A 41 17.00 -8.00 5.57
CA GLY A 41 17.79 -7.89 4.35
C GLY A 41 16.92 -7.14 3.37
N PRO A 42 16.95 -5.79 3.36
CA PRO A 42 15.87 -4.89 2.93
C PRO A 42 15.43 -5.18 1.49
N VAL A 43 14.56 -6.18 1.36
CA VAL A 43 14.11 -6.73 0.09
C VAL A 43 12.59 -6.60 0.08
N PHE A 44 12.13 -5.96 -0.98
CA PHE A 44 10.72 -5.89 -1.35
C PHE A 44 10.43 -7.06 -2.29
N ARG A 45 9.45 -7.88 -1.92
CA ARG A 45 8.96 -8.99 -2.75
C ARG A 45 7.56 -8.66 -3.19
N VAL A 46 7.29 -8.78 -4.48
CA VAL A 46 5.95 -8.59 -5.04
C VAL A 46 5.70 -9.70 -6.04
N MET A 47 4.52 -10.31 -5.96
CA MET A 47 4.04 -11.23 -6.97
C MET A 47 2.91 -10.54 -7.75
N LEU A 48 3.05 -10.51 -9.07
CA LEU A 48 2.15 -9.82 -9.99
C LEU A 48 1.54 -10.84 -10.95
N GLN A 49 0.23 -10.76 -11.15
CA GLN A 49 -0.46 -11.46 -12.21
C GLN A 49 -0.55 -10.55 -13.44
N LEU A 50 -0.10 -11.04 -14.60
CA LEU A 50 -0.27 -10.36 -15.88
C LEU A 50 -1.45 -10.99 -16.61
N ASN A 51 -2.48 -10.21 -16.91
CA ASN A 51 -3.55 -10.66 -17.79
C ASN A 51 -3.54 -9.85 -19.09
N ARG A 52 -3.88 -10.48 -20.21
CA ARG A 52 -4.01 -9.78 -21.49
C ARG A 52 -5.22 -8.87 -21.44
N GLY A 53 -5.07 -7.64 -21.93
CA GLY A 53 -6.15 -6.67 -21.97
C GLY A 53 -5.68 -5.30 -21.56
N LYS A 54 -6.54 -4.31 -21.78
CA LYS A 54 -6.30 -2.94 -21.30
C LYS A 54 -6.42 -2.89 -19.77
N LEU A 55 -5.78 -1.89 -19.16
CA LEU A 55 -6.04 -1.50 -17.77
C LEU A 55 -7.55 -1.37 -17.59
N VAL A 56 -8.12 -2.24 -16.76
CA VAL A 56 -9.57 -2.37 -16.59
C VAL A 56 -10.11 -1.20 -15.77
N ASP A 57 -9.28 -0.62 -14.90
CA ASP A 57 -9.68 0.44 -13.99
C ASP A 57 -8.48 1.33 -13.60
N ASP A 58 -8.50 2.60 -14.05
CA ASP A 58 -7.46 3.60 -13.73
C ASP A 58 -7.57 4.12 -12.28
N ARG A 59 -8.62 3.72 -11.53
CA ARG A 59 -8.81 4.16 -10.14
C ARG A 59 -7.67 3.77 -9.20
N TYR A 60 -6.95 2.70 -9.53
CA TYR A 60 -5.84 2.17 -8.73
C TYR A 60 -4.49 2.71 -9.20
N TYR A 61 -4.45 3.61 -10.17
CA TYR A 61 -3.25 4.24 -10.68
C TYR A 61 -3.37 5.76 -10.56
N GLY A 62 -3.01 6.27 -9.38
CA GLY A 62 -3.28 7.66 -9.01
C GLY A 62 -2.11 8.32 -8.29
N PHE A 63 -2.37 9.41 -7.59
CA PHE A 63 -1.39 10.15 -6.83
C PHE A 63 -1.72 10.09 -5.34
N ILE A 64 -0.72 10.30 -4.51
CA ILE A 64 -0.89 10.47 -3.07
C ILE A 64 -0.47 11.88 -2.73
N SER A 65 -1.35 12.61 -2.05
CA SER A 65 -1.02 13.90 -1.45
C SER A 65 -0.68 13.71 0.03
N TYR A 66 0.26 14.50 0.54
CA TYR A 66 0.63 14.54 1.95
C TYR A 66 0.88 15.97 2.40
N CYS A 67 0.26 16.36 3.50
CA CYS A 67 0.49 17.66 4.12
C CYS A 67 1.42 17.53 5.34
N HIS A 68 2.60 18.15 5.27
CA HIS A 68 3.54 18.18 6.39
C HIS A 68 3.04 18.95 7.62
N GLN A 69 2.04 19.83 7.46
CA GLN A 69 1.55 20.69 8.53
C GLN A 69 0.56 19.97 9.45
N CYS A 70 -0.40 19.23 8.89
CA CYS A 70 -1.42 18.51 9.67
C CYS A 70 -1.27 16.98 9.65
N GLY A 71 -0.38 16.43 8.82
CA GLY A 71 -0.21 14.99 8.64
C GLY A 71 -1.28 14.31 7.78
N ASN A 72 -2.24 15.05 7.23
CA ASN A 72 -3.26 14.46 6.36
C ASN A 72 -2.66 13.94 5.06
N SER A 73 -3.10 12.75 4.65
CA SER A 73 -2.83 12.15 3.35
C SER A 73 -4.14 11.83 2.64
N ASP A 74 -4.11 11.90 1.31
CA ASP A 74 -5.27 11.54 0.48
C ASP A 74 -4.83 11.00 -0.89
N THR A 75 -5.67 10.15 -1.48
CA THR A 75 -5.48 9.63 -2.84
C THR A 75 -6.16 10.54 -3.86
N ILE A 76 -5.41 10.98 -4.87
CA ILE A 76 -5.86 11.92 -5.88
C ILE A 76 -5.89 11.24 -7.25
N SER A 77 -7.01 11.37 -7.95
CA SER A 77 -7.14 10.94 -9.35
C SER A 77 -6.59 11.98 -10.32
N TRP A 78 -6.29 11.57 -11.55
CA TRP A 78 -5.72 12.43 -12.59
C TRP A 78 -6.51 13.74 -12.83
N ASP A 79 -7.84 13.67 -12.80
CA ASP A 79 -8.74 14.81 -13.02
C ASP A 79 -8.71 15.85 -11.89
N LYS A 80 -8.27 15.45 -10.68
CA LYS A 80 -8.24 16.31 -9.49
C LYS A 80 -6.86 16.85 -9.15
N LEU A 81 -5.82 16.46 -9.91
CA LEU A 81 -4.42 16.84 -9.65
C LEU A 81 -4.22 18.37 -9.60
N GLY A 82 -4.95 19.13 -10.42
CA GLY A 82 -4.88 20.59 -10.45
C GLY A 82 -5.66 21.31 -9.33
N GLN A 83 -6.43 20.59 -8.51
CA GLN A 83 -7.33 21.15 -7.49
C GLN A 83 -6.91 20.78 -6.05
N ILE A 84 -5.69 20.29 -5.88
CA ILE A 84 -5.19 19.81 -4.59
C ILE A 84 -5.04 20.97 -3.61
N SER A 85 -5.67 20.84 -2.45
CA SER A 85 -5.52 21.77 -1.33
C SER A 85 -5.70 21.02 -0.01
N CYS A 86 -5.09 21.54 1.06
CA CYS A 86 -5.33 21.05 2.42
C CYS A 86 -6.26 22.03 3.14
N SER A 87 -7.26 21.54 3.87
CA SER A 87 -8.12 22.39 4.72
C SER A 87 -7.36 23.12 5.83
N CYS A 88 -6.12 22.70 6.11
CA CYS A 88 -5.21 23.31 7.07
C CYS A 88 -4.47 24.55 6.53
N SER A 89 -4.60 24.88 5.25
CA SER A 89 -3.93 26.04 4.65
C SER A 89 -4.64 27.34 5.04
N ASP A 90 -4.30 27.88 6.20
CA ASP A 90 -4.71 29.23 6.56
C ASP A 90 -3.94 30.26 5.70
N SER A 91 -4.61 31.36 5.36
CA SER A 91 -4.27 32.30 4.27
C SER A 91 -2.93 33.08 4.39
N LYS A 92 -2.04 32.70 5.31
CA LYS A 92 -0.78 33.43 5.59
C LYS A 92 0.48 32.71 5.15
N VAL A 93 0.46 31.39 4.97
CA VAL A 93 1.54 30.62 4.29
C VAL A 93 0.91 29.41 3.60
N SER A 94 0.82 29.46 2.27
CA SER A 94 0.34 28.33 1.45
C SER A 94 1.41 27.23 1.41
N SER A 95 1.42 26.34 2.39
CA SER A 95 2.17 25.08 2.30
C SER A 95 1.35 24.11 1.44
N SER A 96 1.54 24.15 0.12
CA SER A 96 0.87 23.22 -0.78
C SER A 96 1.24 21.78 -0.40
N PRO A 97 0.26 20.84 -0.39
CA PRO A 97 0.56 19.43 -0.14
C PRO A 97 1.62 18.90 -1.11
N VAL A 98 2.49 18.02 -0.62
CA VAL A 98 3.43 17.30 -1.47
C VAL A 98 2.66 16.20 -2.19
N VAL A 99 2.89 16.05 -3.49
CA VAL A 99 2.21 15.06 -4.32
C VAL A 99 3.22 14.04 -4.83
N SER A 100 2.93 12.76 -4.61
CA SER A 100 3.73 11.63 -5.08
C SER A 100 2.93 10.82 -6.10
N GLY A 101 3.46 10.63 -7.31
CA GLY A 101 2.85 9.74 -8.28
C GLY A 101 3.31 9.90 -9.73
N PRO A 102 2.74 9.10 -10.64
CA PRO A 102 1.65 8.13 -10.39
C PRO A 102 2.10 6.86 -9.65
N LEU A 103 1.24 6.35 -8.77
CA LEU A 103 1.44 5.21 -7.89
C LEU A 103 0.25 4.24 -7.93
N TRP A 104 0.51 2.98 -7.59
CA TRP A 104 -0.51 1.98 -7.35
C TRP A 104 -1.20 2.29 -6.01
N THR A 105 -2.47 2.66 -6.07
CA THR A 105 -3.32 3.01 -4.91
C THR A 105 -4.36 1.93 -4.60
N GLY A 106 -4.34 0.82 -5.33
CA GLY A 106 -5.21 -0.33 -5.09
C GLY A 106 -4.72 -1.27 -4.00
N PRO A 107 -5.44 -2.39 -3.78
CA PRO A 107 -5.05 -3.43 -2.85
C PRO A 107 -3.64 -3.96 -3.18
N LEU A 108 -2.87 -4.31 -2.14
CA LEU A 108 -1.53 -4.91 -2.30
C LEU A 108 -1.56 -6.44 -2.29
N HIS A 109 -2.72 -7.02 -1.98
CA HIS A 109 -2.93 -8.42 -1.75
C HIS A 109 -4.27 -8.83 -2.36
N ASP A 110 -4.29 -10.01 -2.97
CA ASP A 110 -5.52 -10.67 -3.35
C ASP A 110 -5.92 -11.63 -2.24
N ALA A 111 -7.04 -11.34 -1.56
CA ALA A 111 -7.47 -12.10 -0.39
C ALA A 111 -7.70 -13.58 -0.70
N ALA A 112 -8.27 -13.90 -1.87
CA ALA A 112 -8.57 -15.26 -2.26
C ALA A 112 -7.27 -16.06 -2.48
N TYR A 113 -6.33 -15.46 -3.21
CA TYR A 113 -5.03 -16.03 -3.50
C TYR A 113 -4.19 -16.25 -2.23
N VAL A 114 -4.13 -15.25 -1.34
CA VAL A 114 -3.38 -15.38 -0.07
C VAL A 114 -4.04 -16.43 0.84
N THR A 115 -5.37 -16.53 0.85
CA THR A 115 -6.08 -17.58 1.58
C THR A 115 -5.75 -18.97 1.03
N GLU A 116 -5.68 -19.12 -0.29
CA GLU A 116 -5.24 -20.37 -0.92
C GLU A 116 -3.79 -20.71 -0.56
N MET A 117 -2.88 -19.73 -0.53
CA MET A 117 -1.51 -19.92 -0.06
C MET A 117 -1.46 -20.41 1.40
N LEU A 118 -2.32 -19.89 2.27
CA LEU A 118 -2.44 -20.34 3.65
C LEU A 118 -2.91 -21.80 3.73
N ASN A 119 -3.94 -22.16 2.95
CA ASN A 119 -4.44 -23.54 2.88
C ASN A 119 -3.38 -24.52 2.37
N LEU A 120 -2.58 -24.13 1.37
CA LEU A 120 -1.47 -24.93 0.87
C LEU A 120 -0.36 -25.10 1.91
N ALA A 121 -0.03 -24.02 2.65
CA ALA A 121 0.95 -24.08 3.73
C ALA A 121 0.50 -25.03 4.86
N GLU A 122 -0.80 -25.10 5.16
CA GLU A 122 -1.38 -26.05 6.11
C GLU A 122 -1.22 -27.50 5.61
N GLN A 123 -1.56 -27.75 4.34
CA GLN A 123 -1.43 -29.07 3.71
C GLN A 123 0.02 -29.57 3.69
N TRP A 124 0.99 -28.67 3.49
CA TRP A 124 2.42 -28.99 3.52
C TRP A 124 3.01 -29.05 4.94
N GLY A 125 2.20 -28.75 5.97
CA GLY A 125 2.64 -28.76 7.36
C GLY A 125 3.62 -27.64 7.73
N TRP A 126 3.67 -26.55 6.94
CA TRP A 126 4.49 -25.37 7.23
C TRP A 126 3.87 -24.47 8.31
N VAL A 127 2.55 -24.58 8.48
CA VAL A 127 1.75 -23.89 9.50
C VAL A 127 0.83 -24.90 10.20
N GLY A 128 0.23 -24.55 11.34
CA GLY A 128 -0.73 -25.43 12.03
C GLY A 128 -0.12 -26.65 12.75
N SER A 129 1.21 -26.78 12.82
CA SER A 129 1.90 -27.95 13.36
C SER A 129 1.94 -28.00 14.89
N GLY A 130 0.81 -27.88 15.60
CA GLY A 130 0.62 -28.16 17.04
C GLY A 130 1.51 -27.42 18.07
N LYS A 131 2.53 -26.68 17.64
CA LYS A 131 3.56 -26.00 18.45
C LYS A 131 3.35 -24.47 18.43
N GLY A 132 2.10 -24.04 18.41
CA GLY A 132 1.70 -22.63 18.30
C GLY A 132 1.75 -22.09 16.87
N THR A 133 1.18 -20.90 16.69
CA THR A 133 1.09 -20.20 15.41
C THR A 133 2.49 -19.82 14.90
N THR A 134 2.86 -20.31 13.72
CA THR A 134 4.16 -20.00 13.11
C THR A 134 4.20 -18.54 12.62
N ASN A 135 5.40 -17.98 12.43
CA ASN A 135 5.54 -16.61 11.90
C ASN A 135 4.94 -16.48 10.49
N LEU A 136 5.01 -17.55 9.69
CA LEU A 136 4.40 -17.59 8.35
C LEU A 136 2.87 -17.51 8.44
N GLU A 137 2.26 -18.27 9.34
CA GLU A 137 0.82 -18.27 9.55
C GLU A 137 0.31 -16.89 9.98
N LYS A 138 1.03 -16.24 10.91
CA LYS A 138 0.72 -14.85 11.33
C LYS A 138 0.82 -13.88 10.16
N LEU A 139 1.88 -14.00 9.35
CA LEU A 139 2.10 -13.13 8.21
C LEU A 139 1.00 -13.26 7.17
N LEU A 140 0.64 -14.50 6.78
CA LEU A 140 -0.41 -14.73 5.79
C LEU A 140 -1.79 -14.26 6.28
N LYS A 141 -2.11 -14.51 7.56
CA LYS A 141 -3.35 -13.98 8.17
C LYS A 141 -3.38 -12.45 8.15
N GLN A 142 -2.26 -11.81 8.51
CA GLN A 142 -2.15 -10.36 8.44
C GLN A 142 -2.33 -9.83 7.01
N MET A 143 -1.75 -10.49 6.00
CA MET A 143 -1.96 -10.11 4.59
C MET A 143 -3.44 -10.24 4.16
N VAL A 144 -4.15 -11.25 4.66
CA VAL A 144 -5.61 -11.40 4.40
C VAL A 144 -6.37 -10.24 5.04
N ASP A 145 -6.06 -9.90 6.30
CA ASP A 145 -6.70 -8.78 7.00
C ASP A 145 -6.42 -7.43 6.28
N GLU A 146 -5.19 -7.24 5.77
CA GLU A 146 -4.77 -6.06 5.01
C GLU A 146 -5.38 -6.01 3.59
N SER A 147 -6.01 -7.09 3.11
CA SER A 147 -6.67 -7.14 1.80
C SER A 147 -8.07 -6.48 1.79
N ASP A 148 -8.58 -6.02 2.94
CA ASP A 148 -9.92 -5.42 3.02
C ASP A 148 -10.02 -4.12 2.19
N PRO A 149 -10.88 -4.06 1.16
CA PRO A 149 -11.00 -2.90 0.28
C PRO A 149 -11.56 -1.65 0.97
N ARG A 150 -12.09 -1.79 2.19
CA ARG A 150 -12.56 -0.65 3.01
C ARG A 150 -11.42 0.06 3.72
N LEU A 151 -10.24 -0.55 3.78
CA LEU A 151 -9.08 0.09 4.37
C LEU A 151 -8.58 1.20 3.44
N PRO A 152 -8.27 2.38 3.99
CA PRO A 152 -7.66 3.44 3.20
C PRO A 152 -6.28 3.01 2.72
N PHE A 153 -5.81 3.65 1.65
CA PHE A 153 -4.44 3.48 1.19
C PHE A 153 -3.45 3.99 2.25
N GLY A 154 -2.42 3.20 2.53
CA GLY A 154 -1.40 3.51 3.53
C GLY A 154 -1.91 3.36 4.97
N TYR A 155 -1.06 3.72 5.92
CA TYR A 155 -1.39 3.72 7.34
C TYR A 155 -0.67 4.84 8.07
N ILE A 156 -1.25 5.25 9.20
CA ILE A 156 -0.67 6.23 10.09
C ILE A 156 -0.08 5.50 11.28
N LYS A 157 1.18 5.81 11.56
CA LYS A 157 1.88 5.33 12.74
C LYS A 157 1.37 6.00 14.00
N LEU A 158 0.83 5.21 14.93
CA LEU A 158 0.25 5.73 16.17
C LEU A 158 1.27 6.53 17.01
N ASP A 159 2.53 6.10 17.03
CA ASP A 159 3.64 6.77 17.71
C ASP A 159 3.94 8.15 17.10
N GLU A 160 3.84 8.29 15.78
CA GLU A 160 4.06 9.57 15.09
C GLU A 160 2.92 10.57 15.36
N VAL A 161 1.67 10.10 15.40
CA VAL A 161 0.51 10.95 15.74
C VAL A 161 0.61 11.51 17.16
N LEU A 162 1.02 10.67 18.11
CA LEU A 162 1.17 11.08 19.50
C LEU A 162 2.27 12.14 19.67
N LEU A 163 3.36 12.05 18.91
CA LEU A 163 4.42 13.05 18.92
C LEU A 163 3.95 14.36 18.26
N GLN A 164 3.25 14.31 17.13
CA GLN A 164 2.72 15.52 16.46
C GLN A 164 1.72 16.28 17.33
N ASN A 165 0.83 15.58 18.05
CA ASN A 165 -0.14 16.21 18.96
C ASN A 165 0.50 16.87 20.19
N CYS A 166 1.71 16.46 20.59
CA CYS A 166 2.45 17.13 21.66
C CYS A 166 3.08 18.46 21.22
N PHE A 167 3.30 18.68 19.92
CA PHE A 167 3.86 19.93 19.36
C PHE A 167 2.79 20.95 18.93
N HIS A 168 1.50 20.61 19.06
CA HIS A 168 0.37 21.51 18.78
C HIS A 168 -0.41 21.95 20.03
N LYS A 169 0.23 21.86 21.21
CA LYS A 169 -0.19 22.52 22.45
C LYS A 169 0.77 23.63 22.85
#